data_AF-A0A7G9B3I5-F1
#
_entry.id   AF-A0A7G9B3I5-F1
#
_cell.length_a   1.000
_cell.length_b   1.000
_cell.length_c   1.000
_cell.angle_alpha   90.00
_cell.angle_beta   90.00
_cell.angle_gamma   90.00
#
_symmetry.space_group_name_H-M   'P 1'
#
loop_
_entity.id
_entity.type
_entity.pdbx_description
1 polymer ?
#
loop_
_entity_poly.entity_id
_entity_poly.type
_entity_poly.pdbx_seq_one_letter_code
_entity_poly.pdbx_strand_id
1 'polypeptide(L)'
;MDEKLQELLYKVQMAAVDIGNTAAALATSAVRGAEELVETGRQKARLIDLKAEVNLRLREIGELVYGTHTGEPADSEVLFAKLREIDELKSEIAQISGTAAQGEEGEGVQAEICCPNCGAAAQAGDIYCRGCGARL
;
A
#
# COMPACT_ATOMS: atom_id res chain seq x y z
N MET A 1 43.52 6.30 55.29
CA MET A 1 43.03 6.93 54.06
C MET A 1 41.76 6.22 53.65
N ASP A 2 40.77 7.00 53.31
CA ASP A 2 39.38 6.71 52.95
C ASP A 2 39.12 5.66 51.85
N GLU A 3 39.89 4.59 51.70
CA GLU A 3 39.75 3.62 50.58
C GLU A 3 38.37 2.97 50.54
N LYS A 4 37.84 2.49 51.68
CA LYS A 4 36.49 1.91 51.73
C LYS A 4 35.39 2.94 51.47
N LEU A 5 35.61 4.19 51.87
CA LEU A 5 34.66 5.28 51.62
C LEU A 5 34.67 5.69 50.15
N GLN A 6 35.86 5.77 49.53
CA GLN A 6 36.04 6.02 48.10
C GLN A 6 35.43 4.89 47.26
N GLU A 7 35.60 3.63 47.67
CA GLU A 7 35.01 2.47 46.98
C GLU A 7 33.47 2.51 47.02
N LEU A 8 32.89 2.86 48.18
CA LEU A 8 31.44 3.01 48.32
C LEU A 8 30.90 4.17 47.46
N LEU A 9 31.57 5.32 47.49
CA LEU A 9 31.19 6.47 46.65
C LEU A 9 31.27 6.13 45.16
N TYR A 10 32.31 5.40 44.73
CA TYR A 10 32.47 4.95 43.35
C TYR A 10 31.34 4.02 42.91
N LYS A 11 30.94 3.04 43.74
CA LYS A 11 29.83 2.13 43.44
C LYS A 11 28.49 2.85 43.37
N VAL A 12 28.25 3.82 44.26
CA VAL A 12 27.05 4.67 44.23
C VAL A 12 27.01 5.54 42.97
N GLN A 13 28.15 6.12 42.59
CA GLN A 13 28.27 6.91 41.36
C GLN A 13 28.01 6.06 40.11
N MET A 14 28.59 4.86 40.05
CA MET A 14 28.35 3.90 38.97
C MET A 14 26.87 3.51 38.87
N ALA A 15 26.25 3.14 40.00
CA ALA A 15 24.83 2.81 40.02
C ALA A 15 23.94 3.98 39.57
N ALA A 16 24.27 5.22 39.97
CA ALA A 16 23.54 6.41 39.54
C ALA A 16 23.68 6.66 38.02
N VAL A 17 24.86 6.44 37.45
CA VAL A 17 25.11 6.54 36.00
C VAL A 17 24.35 5.47 35.24
N ASP A 18 24.34 4.23 35.73
CA ASP A 18 23.63 3.11 35.09
C ASP A 18 22.11 3.31 35.14
N ILE A 19 21.58 3.79 36.27
CA ILE A 19 20.15 4.17 36.40
C ILE A 19 19.82 5.32 35.45
N GLY A 20 20.69 6.34 35.34
CA GLY A 20 20.51 7.45 34.40
C GLY A 20 20.50 6.98 32.94
N ASN A 21 21.42 6.11 32.56
CA ASN A 21 21.53 5.56 31.21
C ASN A 21 20.35 4.67 30.85
N THR A 22 19.89 3.82 31.77
CA THR A 22 18.70 2.97 31.56
C THR A 22 17.43 3.79 31.44
N ALA A 23 17.23 4.80 32.30
CA ALA A 23 16.11 5.73 32.18
C ALA A 23 16.14 6.50 30.84
N ALA A 24 17.31 6.98 30.41
CA ALA A 24 17.48 7.66 29.14
C ALA A 24 17.22 6.74 27.94
N ALA A 25 17.69 5.49 27.98
CA ALA A 25 17.44 4.49 26.94
C ALA A 25 15.95 4.14 26.84
N LEU A 26 15.27 3.97 27.97
CA LEU A 26 13.82 3.73 28.02
C LEU A 26 13.05 4.93 27.45
N ALA A 27 13.35 6.16 27.88
CA ALA A 27 12.72 7.36 27.34
C ALA A 27 12.91 7.48 25.83
N THR A 28 14.13 7.24 25.33
CA THR A 28 14.45 7.28 23.89
C THR A 28 13.69 6.19 23.12
N SER A 29 13.59 4.98 23.66
CA SER A 29 12.83 3.89 23.03
C SER A 29 11.32 4.16 22.99
N ALA A 30 10.77 4.76 24.04
CA ALA A 30 9.36 5.11 24.11
C ALA A 30 9.01 6.21 23.10
N VAL A 31 9.86 7.23 22.96
CA VAL A 31 9.71 8.29 21.95
C VAL A 31 9.79 7.70 20.54
N ARG A 32 10.79 6.88 20.25
CA ARG A 32 10.94 6.24 18.93
C ARG A 32 9.73 5.36 18.59
N GLY A 33 9.23 4.57 19.54
CA GLY A 33 8.03 3.77 19.32
C GLY A 33 6.78 4.60 19.04
N ALA A 34 6.64 5.76 19.70
CA ALA A 34 5.55 6.69 19.40
C ALA A 34 5.68 7.33 18.01
N GLU A 35 6.90 7.70 17.59
CA GLU A 35 7.18 8.23 16.25
C GLU A 35 6.83 7.20 15.16
N GLU A 36 7.27 5.95 15.30
CA GLU A 36 6.97 4.86 14.37
C GLU A 36 5.45 4.60 14.25
N LEU A 37 4.71 4.67 15.36
CA LEU A 37 3.24 4.52 15.34
C LEU A 37 2.56 5.68 14.61
N VAL A 38 3.05 6.91 14.76
CA VAL A 38 2.52 8.08 14.05
C VAL A 38 2.82 7.99 12.56
N GLU A 39 4.04 7.59 12.19
CA GLU A 39 4.43 7.41 10.79
C GLU A 39 3.61 6.33 10.08
N THR A 40 3.48 5.15 10.70
CA THR A 40 2.64 4.07 10.17
C THR A 40 1.16 4.44 10.12
N GLY A 41 0.66 5.18 11.11
CA GLY A 41 -0.70 5.72 11.12
C GLY A 41 -0.95 6.69 9.95
N ARG A 42 -0.02 7.61 9.67
CA ARG A 42 -0.08 8.54 8.53
C ARG A 42 -0.07 7.80 7.19
N GLN A 43 0.80 6.79 7.04
CA GLN A 43 0.85 5.97 5.84
C GLN A 43 -0.48 5.24 5.59
N LYS A 44 -1.08 4.66 6.63
CA LYS A 44 -2.39 4.00 6.53
C LYS A 44 -3.53 4.96 6.19
N ALA A 45 -3.54 6.17 6.77
CA ALA A 45 -4.51 7.20 6.42
C ALA A 45 -4.41 7.57 4.93
N ARG A 46 -3.19 7.80 4.42
CA ARG A 46 -2.96 8.09 3.00
C ARG A 46 -3.44 6.96 2.08
N LEU A 47 -3.27 5.70 2.48
CA LEU A 47 -3.81 4.56 1.72
C LEU A 47 -5.34 4.56 1.66
N ILE A 48 -6.02 4.95 2.74
CA ILE A 48 -7.49 5.05 2.76
C ILE A 48 -7.94 6.14 1.78
N ASP A 49 -7.30 7.31 1.82
CA ASP A 49 -7.63 8.43 0.94
C ASP A 49 -7.42 8.07 -0.53
N LEU A 50 -6.26 7.48 -0.88
CA LEU A 50 -5.98 7.05 -2.25
C LEU A 50 -6.95 5.97 -2.75
N LYS A 51 -7.31 5.00 -1.90
CA LYS A 51 -8.33 3.98 -2.25
C LYS A 51 -9.71 4.61 -2.47
N ALA A 52 -10.08 5.62 -1.69
CA ALA A 52 -11.32 6.35 -1.90
C ALA A 52 -11.30 7.12 -3.23
N GLU A 53 -10.16 7.70 -3.60
CA GLU A 53 -10.00 8.41 -4.87
C GLU A 53 -10.07 7.47 -6.08
N VAL A 54 -9.42 6.31 -6.04
CA VAL A 54 -9.58 5.26 -7.07
C VAL A 54 -11.05 4.91 -7.28
N ASN A 55 -11.79 4.69 -6.19
CA ASN A 55 -13.22 4.38 -6.25
C ASN A 55 -14.06 5.53 -6.83
N LEU A 56 -13.65 6.78 -6.61
CA LEU A 56 -14.32 7.94 -7.21
C LEU A 56 -14.07 7.98 -8.72
N ARG A 57 -12.82 7.81 -9.17
CA ARG A 57 -12.46 7.78 -10.60
C ARG A 57 -13.13 6.63 -11.35
N LEU A 58 -13.22 5.45 -10.74
CA LEU A 58 -13.95 4.31 -11.30
C LEU A 58 -15.44 4.61 -11.51
N ARG A 59 -16.07 5.38 -10.61
CA ARG A 59 -17.45 5.83 -10.79
C ARG A 59 -17.59 6.81 -11.95
N GLU A 60 -16.68 7.78 -12.08
CA GLU A 60 -16.68 8.73 -13.21
C GLU A 60 -16.53 8.00 -14.55
N ILE A 61 -15.67 6.99 -14.63
CA ILE A 61 -15.54 6.14 -15.82
C ILE A 61 -16.82 5.35 -16.07
N GLY A 62 -17.41 4.77 -15.03
CA GLY A 62 -18.67 4.06 -15.13
C GLY A 62 -19.79 4.93 -15.68
N GLU A 63 -19.86 6.20 -15.27
CA GLU A 63 -20.81 7.18 -15.79
C GLU A 63 -20.58 7.46 -17.28
N LEU A 64 -19.33 7.70 -17.69
CA LEU A 64 -18.98 7.88 -19.11
C LEU A 64 -19.38 6.66 -19.95
N VAL A 65 -19.05 5.46 -19.49
CA VAL A 65 -19.39 4.21 -20.18
C VAL A 65 -20.91 4.02 -20.22
N TYR A 66 -21.63 4.30 -19.14
CA TYR A 66 -23.09 4.21 -19.12
C TYR A 66 -23.74 5.21 -20.09
N GLY A 67 -23.17 6.41 -20.23
CA GLY A 67 -23.56 7.43 -21.20
C GLY A 67 -23.64 6.88 -22.64
N THR A 68 -22.72 5.99 -23.01
CA THR A 68 -22.72 5.35 -24.34
C THR A 68 -23.99 4.57 -24.62
N HIS A 69 -24.56 3.91 -23.61
CA HIS A 69 -25.83 3.19 -23.71
C HIS A 69 -27.03 4.15 -23.76
N THR A 70 -26.94 5.33 -23.16
CA THR A 70 -28.02 6.34 -23.13
C THR A 70 -27.99 7.32 -24.31
N GLY A 71 -27.06 7.16 -25.26
CA GLY A 71 -26.97 7.99 -26.46
C GLY A 71 -26.01 9.19 -26.36
N GLU A 72 -25.20 9.25 -25.30
CA GLU A 72 -24.11 10.21 -25.11
C GLU A 72 -22.78 9.42 -25.11
N PRO A 73 -22.25 9.08 -26.31
CA PRO A 73 -21.04 8.26 -26.38
C PRO A 73 -19.87 8.95 -25.69
N ALA A 74 -19.20 8.21 -24.81
CA ALA A 74 -17.96 8.63 -24.20
C ALA A 74 -16.92 8.97 -25.26
N ASP A 75 -16.23 10.10 -25.05
CA ASP A 75 -15.03 10.42 -25.79
C ASP A 75 -13.92 9.44 -25.37
N SER A 76 -13.41 8.68 -26.35
CA SER A 76 -12.35 7.70 -26.13
C SER A 76 -11.09 8.33 -25.52
N GLU A 77 -10.70 9.53 -25.93
CA GLU A 77 -9.51 10.21 -25.38
C GLU A 77 -9.71 10.57 -23.91
N VAL A 78 -10.91 11.06 -23.57
CA VAL A 78 -11.28 11.39 -22.18
C VAL A 78 -11.31 10.14 -21.31
N LEU A 79 -11.87 9.04 -21.82
CA LEU A 79 -11.89 7.75 -21.13
C LEU A 79 -10.47 7.23 -20.88
N PHE A 80 -9.60 7.25 -21.90
CA PHE A 80 -8.22 6.81 -21.76
C PHE A 80 -7.41 7.70 -20.78
N ALA A 81 -7.65 9.01 -20.76
CA ALA A 81 -7.02 9.90 -19.80
C ALA A 81 -7.40 9.52 -18.36
N LYS A 82 -8.69 9.30 -18.08
CA LYS A 82 -9.17 8.89 -16.75
C LYS A 82 -8.66 7.52 -16.32
N LEU A 83 -8.51 6.57 -17.25
CA LEU A 83 -7.92 5.27 -16.95
C LEU A 83 -6.46 5.41 -16.51
N ARG A 84 -5.67 6.30 -17.15
CA ARG A 84 -4.29 6.56 -16.73
C ARG A 84 -4.21 7.17 -15.33
N GLU A 85 -5.13 8.08 -14.97
CA GLU A 85 -5.20 8.62 -13.61
C GLU A 85 -5.38 7.51 -12.56
N ILE A 86 -6.20 6.50 -12.87
CA ILE A 86 -6.38 5.33 -11.98
C ILE A 86 -5.10 4.50 -11.91
N ASP A 87 -4.41 4.28 -13.03
CA ASP A 87 -3.15 3.53 -13.06
C ASP A 87 -2.08 4.22 -12.22
N GLU A 88 -2.00 5.55 -12.27
CA GLU A 88 -1.10 6.37 -11.46
C GLU A 88 -1.43 6.24 -9.97
N LEU A 89 -2.70 6.39 -9.58
CA LEU A 89 -3.15 6.24 -8.19
C LEU A 89 -2.89 4.82 -7.65
N LYS A 90 -3.13 3.79 -8.45
CA LYS A 90 -2.84 2.40 -8.09
C LYS A 90 -1.34 2.16 -7.94
N SER A 91 -0.51 2.80 -8.77
CA SER A 91 0.95 2.76 -8.63
C SER A 91 1.41 3.40 -7.32
N GLU A 92 0.84 4.56 -6.95
CA GLU A 92 1.14 5.22 -5.67
C GLU A 92 0.73 4.36 -4.46
N ILE A 93 -0.45 3.73 -4.52
CA ILE A 93 -0.90 2.77 -3.51
C ILE A 93 0.09 1.60 -3.39
N ALA A 94 0.55 1.04 -4.50
CA ALA A 94 1.52 -0.06 -4.52
C ALA A 94 2.88 0.33 -3.92
N GLN A 95 3.32 1.58 -4.13
CA GLN A 95 4.54 2.12 -3.52
C GLN A 95 4.41 2.27 -2.01
N ILE A 96 3.28 2.81 -1.51
CA ILE A 96 3.06 3.03 -0.07
C ILE A 96 2.81 1.71 0.67
N SER A 97 2.12 0.77 0.04
CA SER A 97 1.79 -0.54 0.63
C SER A 97 2.94 -1.55 0.58
N GLY A 98 4.07 -1.22 -0.04
CA GLY A 98 5.27 -2.07 -0.06
C GLY A 98 5.02 -3.41 -0.73
N THR A 99 4.92 -3.44 -2.06
CA THR A 99 4.99 -4.68 -2.87
C THR A 99 4.04 -5.82 -2.49
N ALA A 100 2.86 -5.52 -1.93
CA ALA A 100 1.85 -6.52 -1.56
C ALA A 100 0.46 -6.27 -2.18
N ALA A 101 0.40 -5.50 -3.28
CA ALA A 101 -0.86 -5.20 -3.96
C ALA A 101 -0.74 -5.32 -5.49
N GLN A 102 -0.21 -6.45 -5.98
CA GLN A 102 -0.68 -6.96 -7.26
C GLN A 102 -1.95 -7.76 -6.97
N GLY A 103 -3.11 -7.17 -7.23
CA GLY A 103 -4.34 -7.95 -7.45
C GLY A 103 -5.28 -8.22 -6.26
N GLU A 104 -5.32 -7.37 -5.22
CA GLU A 104 -6.39 -7.46 -4.21
C GLU A 104 -7.57 -6.53 -4.51
N GLU A 105 -8.05 -6.56 -5.76
CA GLU A 105 -9.44 -6.23 -6.16
C GLU A 105 -9.79 -7.14 -7.35
N GLY A 106 -9.80 -8.45 -7.08
CA GLY A 106 -10.10 -9.49 -8.04
C GLY A 106 -9.79 -10.85 -7.41
N GLU A 107 -10.81 -11.48 -6.83
CA GLU A 107 -10.72 -12.86 -6.37
C GLU A 107 -10.11 -13.75 -7.46
N GLY A 108 -8.93 -14.32 -7.18
CA GLY A 108 -8.32 -15.40 -7.93
C GLY A 108 -7.58 -14.99 -9.21
N VAL A 109 -6.27 -14.74 -9.11
CA VAL A 109 -5.35 -15.01 -10.21
C VAL A 109 -4.13 -15.75 -9.66
N GLN A 110 -4.29 -17.07 -9.54
CA GLN A 110 -3.15 -17.98 -9.74
C GLN A 110 -2.63 -17.70 -11.16
N ALA A 111 -1.34 -17.88 -11.46
CA ALA A 111 -0.75 -17.58 -12.77
C ALA A 111 -1.51 -18.30 -13.93
N GLU A 112 -2.57 -17.66 -14.42
CA GLU A 112 -3.49 -18.17 -15.41
C GLU A 112 -3.02 -17.68 -16.77
N ILE A 113 -3.00 -18.59 -17.73
CA ILE A 113 -2.74 -18.28 -19.13
C ILE A 113 -3.77 -17.23 -19.52
N CYS A 114 -3.37 -16.07 -20.05
CA CYS A 114 -4.32 -15.02 -20.46
C CYS A 114 -4.46 -14.96 -21.97
N CYS A 115 -5.66 -14.59 -22.45
CA CYS A 115 -5.88 -14.35 -23.86
C CYS A 115 -5.06 -13.14 -24.35
N PRO A 116 -4.23 -13.27 -25.41
CA PRO A 116 -3.44 -12.15 -25.91
C PRO A 116 -4.29 -11.06 -26.59
N ASN A 117 -5.54 -11.36 -26.96
CA ASN A 117 -6.42 -10.41 -27.63
C ASN A 117 -7.24 -9.53 -26.65
N CYS A 118 -7.74 -10.09 -25.55
CA CYS A 118 -8.62 -9.37 -24.62
C CYS A 118 -8.24 -9.46 -23.14
N GLY A 119 -7.17 -10.18 -22.80
CA GLY A 119 -6.69 -10.32 -21.42
C GLY A 119 -7.52 -11.24 -20.52
N ALA A 120 -8.61 -11.85 -21.01
CA ALA A 120 -9.41 -12.79 -20.23
C ALA A 120 -8.61 -14.04 -19.84
N ALA A 121 -8.84 -14.55 -18.63
CA ALA A 121 -8.26 -15.79 -18.15
C ALA A 121 -8.61 -16.96 -19.08
N ALA A 122 -7.61 -17.78 -19.38
CA ALA A 122 -7.66 -18.99 -20.17
C ALA A 122 -7.09 -20.16 -19.37
N GLN A 123 -7.60 -21.35 -19.65
CA GLN A 123 -7.11 -22.58 -19.03
C GLN A 123 -6.20 -23.33 -20.00
N ALA A 124 -5.27 -24.12 -19.46
CA ALA A 124 -4.43 -24.99 -20.27
C ALA A 124 -5.31 -25.97 -21.06
N GLY A 125 -5.27 -25.85 -22.40
CA GLY A 125 -6.10 -26.64 -23.32
C GLY A 125 -7.25 -25.87 -24.00
N ASP A 126 -7.49 -24.61 -23.63
CA ASP A 126 -8.45 -23.77 -24.35
C ASP A 126 -7.93 -23.46 -25.77
N ILE A 127 -8.72 -23.77 -26.81
CA ILE A 127 -8.41 -23.45 -28.21
C ILE A 127 -8.92 -22.05 -28.59
N TYR A 128 -10.00 -21.60 -27.94
CA TYR A 128 -10.62 -20.30 -28.15
C TYR A 128 -10.90 -19.61 -26.82
N CYS A 129 -10.75 -18.29 -26.79
CA CYS A 129 -10.99 -17.46 -25.63
C CYS A 129 -12.48 -17.43 -25.29
N ARG A 130 -12.81 -17.75 -24.04
CA ARG A 130 -14.19 -17.71 -23.54
C ARG A 130 -14.77 -16.30 -23.44
N GLY A 131 -13.90 -15.28 -23.41
CA GLY A 131 -14.31 -13.87 -23.32
C GLY A 131 -14.58 -13.21 -24.67
N CYS A 132 -13.69 -13.39 -25.66
CA CYS A 132 -13.79 -12.70 -26.96
C CYS A 132 -13.91 -13.61 -28.18
N GLY A 133 -13.83 -14.94 -28.02
CA GLY A 133 -13.88 -15.90 -29.13
C GLY A 133 -12.63 -15.96 -30.01
N ALA A 134 -11.60 -15.15 -29.74
CA ALA A 134 -10.33 -15.23 -30.45
C ALA A 134 -9.63 -16.57 -30.18
N ARG A 135 -8.85 -17.06 -31.16
CA ARG A 135 -8.03 -18.26 -30.99
C ARG A 135 -6.90 -17.99 -30.00
N LEU A 136 -6.69 -18.90 -29.04
CA LEU A 136 -5.65 -18.82 -28.00
C LEU A 136 -4.35 -19.49 -28.44
#